data_AF-A0A0J6UQP3-F1
#
_entry.id   AF-A0A0J6UQP3-F1
#
_cell.length_a   1.000
_cell.length_b   1.000
_cell.length_c   1.000
_cell.angle_alpha   90.00
_cell.angle_beta   90.00
_cell.angle_gamma   90.00
#
_symmetry.space_group_name_H-M   'P 1'
#
loop_
_entity.id
_entity.type
_entity.pdbx_description
1 polymer ?
#
loop_
_entity_poly.entity_id
_entity_poly.type
_entity_poly.pdbx_seq_one_letter_code
_entity_poly.pdbx_strand_id
1 'polypeptide(L)'
;MGQLLPQAFRTSGVPLEARFEAPLSMVVYELVKQGAGIGLVDPYTALTQVDERVRLLRFVPTIPFNVALLRPDTRPTNPAAEALLERMQAERDRLMARFPD
;
A
#
# COMPACT_ATOMS: atom_id res chain seq x y z
N MET A 1 7.23 2.88 -6.72
CA MET A 1 8.01 1.66 -6.36
C MET A 1 9.05 1.23 -7.42
N GLY A 2 9.29 2.02 -8.47
CA GLY A 2 9.88 1.52 -9.74
C GLY A 2 11.23 0.80 -9.68
N GLN A 3 12.09 1.08 -8.69
CA GLN A 3 13.40 0.41 -8.56
C GLN A 3 13.45 -0.59 -7.40
N LEU A 4 12.71 -0.33 -6.32
CA LEU A 4 12.76 -1.10 -5.08
C LEU A 4 12.18 -2.51 -5.24
N LEU A 5 11.10 -2.64 -6.02
CA LEU A 5 10.48 -3.94 -6.24
C LEU A 5 11.36 -4.88 -7.08
N PRO A 6 11.86 -4.46 -8.27
CA PRO A 6 12.84 -5.27 -9.00
C PRO A 6 14.08 -5.60 -8.16
N GLN A 7 14.55 -4.67 -7.33
CA GLN A 7 15.68 -4.92 -6.43
C GLN A 7 15.38 -6.02 -5.41
N ALA A 8 14.21 -5.99 -4.75
CA ALA A 8 13.82 -7.00 -3.77
C ALA A 8 13.78 -8.42 -4.35
N PHE A 9 13.25 -8.56 -5.57
CA PHE A 9 13.25 -9.84 -6.30
C PHE A 9 14.68 -10.31 -6.63
N ARG A 10 15.51 -9.41 -7.20
CA ARG A 10 16.91 -9.72 -7.51
C ARG A 10 17.70 -10.16 -6.29
N THR A 11 17.59 -9.45 -5.17
CA THR A 11 18.32 -9.79 -3.93
C THR A 11 17.83 -11.07 -3.28
N SER A 12 16.58 -11.48 -3.55
CA SER A 12 16.01 -12.73 -3.03
C SER A 12 16.28 -13.93 -3.94
N GLY A 13 16.92 -13.74 -5.09
CA GLY A 13 17.15 -14.80 -6.07
C GLY A 13 15.86 -15.31 -6.75
N VAL A 14 14.77 -14.54 -6.67
CA VAL A 14 13.47 -14.90 -7.27
C VAL A 14 13.27 -14.07 -8.55
N PRO A 15 12.93 -14.70 -9.70
CA PRO A 15 12.64 -13.97 -10.92
C PRO A 15 11.33 -13.19 -10.79
N LEU A 16 11.30 -11.96 -11.31
CA LEU A 16 10.09 -11.14 -11.43
C LEU A 16 9.56 -11.23 -12.86
N GLU A 17 8.55 -12.07 -13.08
CA GLU A 17 7.89 -12.26 -14.39
C GLU A 17 6.46 -11.72 -14.39
N ALA A 18 6.30 -10.41 -14.65
CA ALA A 18 4.98 -9.79 -14.72
C ALA A 18 4.26 -10.18 -16.02
N ARG A 19 3.11 -10.85 -15.90
CA ARG A 19 2.20 -11.15 -17.05
C ARG A 19 1.23 -10.02 -17.34
N PHE A 20 0.88 -9.26 -16.30
CA PHE A 20 -0.04 -8.13 -16.37
C PHE A 20 0.55 -6.98 -15.57
N GLU A 21 0.36 -5.77 -16.08
CA GLU A 21 0.66 -4.53 -15.36
C GLU A 21 -0.60 -3.67 -15.34
N ALA A 22 -0.88 -3.06 -14.19
CA ALA A 22 -1.98 -2.14 -14.03
C ALA A 22 -1.51 -0.89 -13.29
N PRO A 23 -2.06 0.30 -13.64
CA PRO A 23 -1.60 1.57 -13.07
C PRO A 23 -2.04 1.79 -11.62
N LEU A 24 -3.02 1.01 -11.13
CA LEU A 24 -3.62 1.18 -9.80
C LEU A 24 -3.69 -0.16 -9.06
N SER A 25 -3.34 -0.16 -7.77
CA SER A 25 -3.42 -1.34 -6.90
C SER A 25 -4.82 -1.96 -6.86
N MET A 26 -5.88 -1.13 -6.91
CA MET A 26 -7.26 -1.63 -6.90
C MET A 26 -7.58 -2.49 -8.13
N VAL A 27 -7.00 -2.15 -9.29
CA VAL A 27 -7.18 -2.95 -10.51
C VAL A 27 -6.44 -4.29 -10.36
N VAL A 28 -5.23 -4.28 -9.81
CA VAL A 28 -4.49 -5.51 -9.49
C VAL A 28 -5.29 -6.39 -8.52
N TYR A 29 -5.86 -5.81 -7.46
CA TYR A 29 -6.69 -6.53 -6.49
C TYR A 29 -7.90 -7.19 -7.15
N GLU A 30 -8.64 -6.46 -7.98
CA GLU A 30 -9.80 -7.01 -8.68
C GLU A 30 -9.40 -8.10 -9.69
N LEU A 31 -8.28 -7.96 -10.41
CA LEU A 31 -7.78 -9.03 -11.28
C LEU A 31 -7.49 -10.31 -10.50
N VAL A 32 -6.80 -10.20 -9.35
CA VAL A 32 -6.53 -11.33 -8.45
C VAL A 32 -7.83 -11.98 -7.96
N LYS A 33 -8.79 -11.16 -7.54
CA LYS A 33 -10.11 -11.59 -7.08
C LYS A 33 -10.92 -12.31 -8.16
N GLN A 34 -10.74 -11.98 -9.44
CA GLN A 34 -11.33 -12.69 -10.57
C GLN A 34 -10.51 -13.93 -11.01
N GLY A 35 -9.44 -14.28 -10.30
CA GLY A 35 -8.65 -15.49 -10.56
C GLY A 35 -7.45 -15.31 -11.49
N ALA A 36 -6.98 -14.08 -11.74
CA ALA A 36 -5.82 -13.82 -12.59
C ALA A 36 -4.47 -14.29 -12.00
N GLY A 37 -4.45 -14.71 -10.72
CA GLY A 37 -3.26 -15.23 -10.03
C GLY A 37 -2.92 -14.44 -8.78
N ILE A 38 -1.64 -14.07 -8.62
CA ILE A 38 -1.12 -13.27 -7.51
C ILE A 38 -0.77 -11.86 -7.99
N GLY A 39 -0.98 -10.86 -7.13
CA GLY A 39 -0.67 -9.47 -7.41
C GLY A 39 -0.11 -8.76 -6.18
N LEU A 40 0.63 -7.68 -6.42
CA LEU A 40 1.15 -6.82 -5.36
C LEU A 40 0.31 -5.55 -5.29
N VAL A 41 -0.10 -5.20 -4.07
CA VAL A 41 -0.91 -4.01 -3.78
C VAL A 41 -0.28 -3.24 -2.63
N ASP A 42 -0.57 -1.95 -2.56
CA ASP A 42 -0.23 -1.14 -1.38
C ASP A 42 -1.05 -1.58 -0.15
N PRO A 43 -0.56 -1.32 1.07
CA PRO A 43 -1.23 -1.77 2.29
C PRO A 43 -2.62 -1.17 2.50
N TYR A 44 -2.91 0.02 1.97
CA TYR A 44 -4.24 0.62 2.09
C TYR A 44 -5.26 -0.13 1.24
N THR A 45 -4.92 -0.44 -0.01
CA THR A 45 -5.76 -1.29 -0.88
C THR A 45 -6.00 -2.65 -0.23
N ALA A 46 -4.94 -3.28 0.30
CA ALA A 46 -5.03 -4.58 0.97
C ALA A 46 -6.03 -4.58 2.15
N LEU A 47 -6.04 -3.52 2.97
CA LEU A 47 -6.85 -3.46 4.20
C LEU A 47 -8.26 -2.90 4.03
N THR A 48 -8.48 -2.13 2.96
CA THR A 48 -9.80 -1.55 2.65
C THR A 48 -10.67 -2.49 1.84
N GLN A 49 -10.07 -3.41 1.10
CA GLN A 49 -10.79 -4.44 0.36
C GLN A 49 -10.81 -5.73 1.19
N VAL A 50 -11.99 -6.18 1.60
CA VAL A 50 -12.18 -7.46 2.29
C VAL A 50 -13.09 -8.30 1.41
N ASP A 51 -12.57 -9.40 0.90
CA ASP A 51 -13.34 -10.36 0.11
C ASP A 51 -12.80 -11.78 0.40
N GLU A 52 -13.70 -12.72 0.65
CA GLU A 52 -13.36 -14.11 0.99
C GLU A 52 -12.59 -14.85 -0.12
N ARG A 53 -12.67 -14.35 -1.37
CA ARG A 53 -11.96 -14.92 -2.52
C ARG A 53 -10.49 -14.52 -2.59
N VAL A 54 -10.06 -13.53 -1.80
CA VAL A 54 -8.68 -13.03 -1.82
C VAL A 54 -8.04 -13.28 -0.46
N ARG A 55 -6.82 -13.82 -0.47
CA ARG A 55 -5.98 -13.93 0.73
C ARG A 55 -4.85 -12.92 0.68
N LEU A 56 -4.71 -12.16 1.76
CA LEU A 56 -3.60 -11.21 1.93
C LEU A 56 -2.36 -11.93 2.44
N LEU A 57 -1.22 -11.65 1.81
CA LEU A 57 0.08 -12.17 2.20
C LEU A 57 1.05 -11.00 2.35
N ARG A 58 1.81 -10.99 3.46
CA ARG A 58 2.86 -9.99 3.64
C ARG A 58 4.00 -10.25 2.65
N PHE A 59 4.37 -9.23 1.87
CA PHE A 59 5.53 -9.30 1.00
C PHE A 59 6.84 -9.22 1.81
N VAL A 60 7.79 -10.08 1.49
CA VAL A 60 9.13 -10.14 2.12
C VAL A 60 10.20 -10.14 1.01
N PRO A 61 11.25 -9.30 1.12
CA PRO A 61 11.52 -8.34 2.19
C PRO A 61 10.56 -7.15 2.20
N THR A 62 10.34 -6.55 3.37
CA THR A 62 9.48 -5.36 3.50
C THR A 62 10.01 -4.21 2.66
N ILE A 63 9.15 -3.66 1.79
CA ILE A 63 9.41 -2.42 1.06
C ILE A 63 8.56 -1.32 1.71
N PRO A 64 9.16 -0.26 2.27
CA PRO A 64 8.40 0.77 2.98
C PRO A 64 7.53 1.58 2.01
N PHE A 65 6.25 1.71 2.36
CA PHE A 65 5.31 2.58 1.67
C PHE A 65 5.23 3.92 2.40
N ASN A 66 6.09 4.85 2.00
CA ASN A 66 6.21 6.14 2.67
C ASN A 66 5.17 7.14 2.15
N VAL A 67 4.36 7.67 3.06
CA VAL A 67 3.43 8.78 2.79
C VAL A 67 3.95 10.02 3.51
N ALA A 68 4.03 11.14 2.81
CA ALA A 68 4.48 12.41 3.36
C ALA A 68 3.33 13.43 3.37
N LEU A 69 3.28 14.22 4.43
CA LEU A 69 2.42 15.40 4.50
C LEU A 69 3.19 16.60 3.94
N LEU A 70 2.66 17.22 2.88
CA LEU A 70 3.22 18.45 2.32
C LEU A 70 2.54 19.66 2.98
N ARG A 71 3.35 20.60 3.49
CA ARG A 71 2.87 21.82 4.15
C ARG A 71 3.54 23.06 3.53
N PRO A 72 2.81 24.16 3.33
CA PRO A 72 3.42 25.43 2.94
C PRO A 72 4.31 25.94 4.08
N ASP A 73 5.54 26.36 3.74
CA ASP A 73 6.53 26.82 4.71
C ASP A 73 6.14 28.15 5.39
N THR A 74 5.44 29.02 4.67
CA THR A 74 5.16 30.40 5.11
C THR A 74 3.73 30.64 5.60
N ARG A 75 2.87 29.61 5.56
CA ARG A 75 1.47 29.77 5.98
C ARG A 75 1.34 29.50 7.48
N PRO A 76 0.75 30.43 8.26
CA PRO A 76 0.53 30.20 9.68
C PRO A 76 -0.40 28.99 9.90
N THR A 77 -0.18 28.31 11.01
CA THR A 77 -0.93 27.11 11.42
C THR A 77 -2.44 27.39 11.46
N ASN A 78 -3.21 26.52 10.82
CA ASN A 78 -4.67 26.54 10.88
C ASN A 78 -5.14 25.49 11.90
N PRO A 79 -5.80 25.87 13.01
CA PRO A 79 -6.28 24.92 14.01
C PRO A 79 -7.17 23.81 13.44
N ALA A 80 -8.01 24.12 12.44
CA ALA A 80 -8.85 23.12 11.78
C ALA A 80 -8.01 22.13 10.94
N ALA A 81 -6.91 22.60 10.35
CA ALA A 81 -5.99 21.72 9.62
C ALA A 81 -5.22 20.80 10.56
N GLU A 82 -4.76 21.28 11.72
CA GLU A 82 -4.13 20.41 12.72
C GLU A 82 -5.11 19.35 13.24
N ALA A 83 -6.33 19.76 13.58
CA ALA A 83 -7.37 18.83 14.01
C ALA A 83 -7.65 17.76 12.95
N LEU A 84 -7.70 18.14 11.66
CA LEU A 84 -7.84 17.17 10.57
C LEU A 84 -6.65 16.19 10.50
N LEU A 85 -5.43 16.69 10.64
CA LEU A 85 -4.23 15.86 10.57
C LEU A 85 -4.11 14.88 11.73
N GLU A 86 -4.47 15.31 12.94
CA GLU A 86 -4.58 14.43 14.10
C GLU A 86 -5.59 13.31 13.83
N ARG A 87 -6.76 13.65 13.26
CA ARG A 87 -7.75 12.64 12.86
C ARG A 87 -7.24 11.70 11.78
N MET A 88 -6.56 12.21 10.76
CA MET A 88 -5.99 11.39 9.70
C MET A 88 -4.90 10.44 10.21
N GLN A 89 -4.07 10.87 11.16
CA GLN A 89 -3.06 10.02 11.80
C GLN A 89 -3.72 8.91 12.62
N ALA A 90 -4.73 9.24 13.43
CA ALA A 90 -5.48 8.24 14.20
C ALA A 90 -6.16 7.18 13.30
N GLU A 91 -6.78 7.61 12.19
CA GLU A 91 -7.39 6.67 11.24
C GLU A 91 -6.36 5.83 10.48
N ARG A 92 -5.20 6.41 10.11
CA ARG A 92 -4.08 5.65 9.56
C ARG A 92 -3.65 4.56 10.53
N ASP A 93 -3.41 4.91 11.79
CA ASP A 93 -2.90 3.97 12.80
C ASP A 93 -3.93 2.87 13.09
N ARG A 94 -5.22 3.24 13.17
CA ARG A 94 -6.33 2.29 13.29
C ARG A 94 -6.39 1.32 12.11
N LEU A 95 -6.21 1.81 10.88
CA LEU A 95 -6.21 0.96 9.70
C LEU A 95 -5.00 0.02 9.71
N MET A 96 -3.80 0.54 9.94
CA MET A 96 -2.55 -0.24 9.92
C MET A 96 -2.50 -1.29 11.02
N ALA A 97 -3.15 -1.07 12.17
CA ALA A 97 -3.26 -2.08 13.23
C ALA A 97 -4.04 -3.34 12.81
N ARG A 98 -4.77 -3.31 11.68
CA ARG A 98 -5.46 -4.48 11.12
C ARG A 98 -4.57 -5.33 10.22
N PHE A 99 -3.34 -4.88 9.93
CA PHE A 99 -2.43 -5.63 9.08
C PHE A 99 -1.98 -6.90 9.81
N PRO A 100 -2.10 -8.09 9.19
CA PRO A 100 -1.68 -9.33 9.82
C PRO A 100 -0.16 -9.39 10.01
N ASP A 101 0.28 -10.08 11.07
CA ASP A 101 1.68 -10.29 11.43
C ASP A 101 2.50 -11.09 10.40
#